data_AF-A0A9P7R4W7-F1
#
_entry.id   AF-A0A9P7R4W7-F1
#
_cell.length_a   1.000
_cell.length_b   1.000
_cell.length_c   1.000
_cell.angle_alpha   90.00
_cell.angle_beta   90.00
_cell.angle_gamma   90.00
#
_symmetry.space_group_name_H-M   'P 1'
#
loop_
_entity.id
_entity.type
_entity.pdbx_description
1 polymer ?
#
loop_
_entity_poly.entity_id
_entity_poly.type
_entity_poly.pdbx_seq_one_letter_code
_entity_poly.pdbx_strand_id
1 'polypeptide(L)'
;MKFLAALSLATAVSALAVPPVEHDPSAHEDAKGSLQIISSEVQAPETINVARSNNEVTSSIALEKRIDGIPIPHGVASPKSLLLMGVTVSFHMVGGWVRQGSRNVWTYTCKGIVLTNNNDRKAVSIFSAGIKYLTNYIMSEGRVWTVNAPEGGFADTVSINIGKA
;
A
#
# COMPACT_ATOMS: atom_id res chain seq x y z
N MET A 1 8.38 -11.01 59.87
CA MET A 1 8.98 -9.69 60.15
C MET A 1 9.88 -9.29 58.98
N LYS A 2 9.90 -7.99 58.68
CA LYS A 2 10.54 -7.28 57.55
C LYS A 2 12.06 -7.51 57.46
N PHE A 3 12.67 -7.26 56.29
CA PHE A 3 13.92 -6.50 56.01
C PHE A 3 14.35 -6.78 54.54
N LEU A 4 14.04 -5.90 53.56
CA LEU A 4 14.86 -4.79 53.00
C LEU A 4 16.25 -5.26 52.51
N ALA A 5 16.48 -5.41 51.18
CA ALA A 5 16.83 -4.41 50.17
C ALA A 5 18.35 -4.10 50.10
N ALA A 6 18.98 -4.40 48.95
CA ALA A 6 20.29 -3.88 48.50
C ALA A 6 20.30 -3.94 46.95
N LEU A 7 20.00 -2.84 46.25
CA LEU A 7 20.90 -1.78 45.78
C LEU A 7 21.96 -2.29 44.77
N SER A 8 21.65 -2.24 43.47
CA SER A 8 22.68 -2.29 42.42
C SER A 8 22.66 -0.99 41.60
N LEU A 9 23.81 -0.32 41.62
CA LEU A 9 24.18 0.93 40.95
C LEU A 9 23.82 0.90 39.45
N ALA A 10 23.01 1.87 38.99
CA ALA A 10 22.83 2.13 37.56
C ALA A 10 23.86 3.18 37.12
N THR A 11 24.77 2.79 36.22
CA THR A 11 25.69 3.69 35.52
C THR A 11 24.93 4.56 34.54
N ALA A 12 24.95 5.88 34.76
CA ALA A 12 24.44 6.86 33.82
C ALA A 12 25.41 6.98 32.64
N VAL A 13 24.91 6.77 31.42
CA VAL A 13 25.57 7.23 30.19
C VAL A 13 24.63 8.21 29.52
N SER A 14 24.99 9.50 29.61
CA SER A 14 24.31 10.58 28.90
C SER A 14 24.65 10.48 27.41
N ALA A 15 23.66 10.23 26.56
CA ALA A 15 23.81 10.32 25.11
C ALA A 15 23.01 11.52 24.58
N LEU A 16 23.77 12.58 24.29
CA LEU A 16 23.56 13.69 23.35
C LEU A 16 22.11 14.03 22.94
N ALA A 17 21.63 15.15 23.49
CA ALA A 17 20.50 15.89 22.96
C ALA A 17 20.88 16.52 21.61
N VAL A 18 20.11 16.22 20.56
CA VAL A 18 20.13 16.99 19.30
C VAL A 18 18.93 17.95 19.36
N PRO A 19 19.12 19.27 19.27
CA PRO A 19 18.01 20.21 19.28
C PRO A 19 17.19 20.12 17.98
N PRO A 20 15.88 20.48 18.00
CA PRO A 20 15.09 20.51 16.77
C PRO A 20 15.52 21.67 15.89
N VAL A 21 15.51 21.44 14.58
CA VAL A 21 15.79 22.44 13.53
C VAL A 21 14.64 23.44 13.48
N GLU A 22 14.94 24.73 13.67
CA GLU A 22 14.04 25.84 13.38
C GLU A 22 13.93 26.03 11.86
N HIS A 23 12.70 26.06 11.35
CA HIS A 23 12.41 26.44 9.97
C HIS A 23 12.03 27.93 9.96
N ASP A 24 12.93 28.78 9.50
CA ASP A 24 12.68 30.20 9.24
C ASP A 24 12.28 30.39 7.76
N PRO A 25 11.11 30.96 7.43
CA PRO A 25 10.72 31.25 6.07
C PRO A 25 10.97 32.74 5.76
N SER A 26 12.24 33.17 5.70
CA SER A 26 12.52 34.55 5.27
C SER A 26 13.93 34.74 4.69
N ALA A 27 14.24 34.11 3.56
CA ALA A 27 15.32 34.59 2.69
C ALA A 27 15.15 34.09 1.25
N HIS A 28 14.71 34.98 0.36
CA HIS A 28 15.48 35.41 -0.82
C HIS A 28 14.55 36.04 -1.87
N GLU A 29 14.51 37.38 -1.88
CA GLU A 29 14.25 38.15 -3.09
C GLU A 29 15.57 38.45 -3.83
N ASP A 30 15.43 38.50 -5.16
CA ASP A 30 16.20 39.26 -6.13
C ASP A 30 17.64 38.89 -6.51
N ALA A 31 17.77 38.27 -7.68
CA ALA A 31 18.75 38.69 -8.67
C ALA A 31 18.21 38.53 -10.10
N LYS A 32 18.03 39.69 -10.73
CA LYS A 32 17.54 39.98 -12.08
C LYS A 32 18.60 39.61 -13.14
N GLY A 33 18.23 38.92 -14.22
CA GLY A 33 19.18 38.62 -15.31
C GLY A 33 18.59 38.06 -16.61
N SER A 34 18.25 38.96 -17.53
CA SER A 34 18.27 38.84 -19.00
C SER A 34 17.31 37.87 -19.73
N LEU A 35 16.47 38.47 -20.59
CA LEU A 35 15.66 37.83 -21.64
C LEU A 35 16.45 37.81 -22.98
N GLN A 36 16.55 36.64 -23.63
CA GLN A 36 16.70 36.51 -25.10
C GLN A 36 16.03 35.22 -25.64
N ILE A 37 14.78 35.41 -26.08
CA ILE A 37 14.05 34.95 -27.29
C ILE A 37 14.54 33.73 -28.13
N ILE A 38 13.70 32.67 -28.11
CA ILE A 38 13.11 31.78 -29.16
C ILE A 38 13.99 30.90 -30.10
N SER A 39 13.82 29.57 -30.00
CA SER A 39 13.23 28.72 -31.07
C SER A 39 12.90 27.27 -30.63
N SER A 40 11.82 26.77 -31.22
CA SER A 40 11.12 25.48 -31.12
C SER A 40 11.94 24.22 -30.81
N GLU A 41 11.42 23.34 -29.93
CA GLU A 41 10.98 21.98 -30.31
C GLU A 41 10.26 21.29 -29.13
N VAL A 42 9.17 20.59 -29.42
CA VAL A 42 8.42 19.78 -28.46
C VAL A 42 9.20 18.48 -28.22
N GLN A 43 9.54 18.17 -26.97
CA GLN A 43 9.88 16.79 -26.62
C GLN A 43 9.42 16.41 -25.21
N ALA A 44 8.58 15.38 -25.19
CA ALA A 44 7.92 14.78 -24.04
C ALA A 44 8.91 14.06 -23.09
N PRO A 45 8.52 13.83 -21.82
CA PRO A 45 9.39 13.25 -20.81
C PRO A 45 9.66 11.75 -21.05
N GLU A 46 10.89 11.34 -20.75
CA GLU A 46 11.43 9.98 -20.82
C GLU A 46 10.52 8.94 -20.16
N THR A 47 9.87 8.14 -20.99
CA THR A 47 9.21 6.89 -20.61
C THR A 47 10.24 5.77 -20.53
N ILE A 48 10.32 5.16 -19.35
CA ILE A 48 11.12 3.96 -19.08
C ILE A 48 10.61 2.82 -19.97
N ASN A 49 11.41 2.43 -20.96
CA ASN A 49 11.14 1.30 -21.85
C ASN A 49 11.28 -0.03 -21.10
N VAL A 50 10.17 -0.69 -20.78
CA VAL A 50 10.17 -2.12 -20.47
C VAL A 50 9.97 -2.90 -21.77
N ALA A 51 10.97 -3.72 -22.11
CA ALA A 51 11.06 -4.45 -23.36
C ALA A 51 9.84 -5.35 -23.63
N ARG A 52 9.32 -5.21 -24.84
CA ARG A 52 8.24 -5.99 -25.46
C ARG A 52 8.81 -7.35 -25.91
N SER A 53 8.35 -8.44 -25.31
CA SER A 53 8.49 -9.77 -25.92
C SER A 53 7.26 -10.04 -26.77
N ASN A 54 7.41 -9.88 -28.09
CA ASN A 54 6.44 -10.37 -29.06
C ASN A 54 6.53 -11.90 -29.12
N ASN A 55 5.45 -12.60 -28.79
CA ASN A 55 5.15 -13.86 -29.45
C ASN A 55 3.65 -13.92 -29.69
N GLU A 56 3.29 -13.84 -30.97
CA GLU A 56 1.93 -13.99 -31.46
C GLU A 56 1.44 -15.42 -31.20
N VAL A 57 0.44 -15.56 -30.33
CA VAL A 57 -0.52 -16.66 -30.42
C VAL A 57 -1.91 -16.05 -30.25
N THR A 58 -2.66 -16.07 -31.34
CA THR A 58 -4.08 -15.74 -31.38
C THR A 58 -4.85 -16.62 -30.40
N SER A 59 -5.25 -16.07 -29.26
CA SER A 59 -6.33 -16.62 -28.45
C SER A 59 -7.27 -15.51 -28.04
N SER A 60 -8.40 -15.43 -28.74
CA SER A 60 -9.57 -14.63 -28.42
C SER A 60 -10.23 -15.11 -27.11
N ILE A 61 -9.62 -14.76 -25.98
CA ILE A 61 -10.15 -15.01 -24.64
C ILE A 61 -10.05 -13.68 -23.90
N ALA A 62 -11.15 -13.20 -23.35
CA ALA A 62 -11.26 -11.89 -22.71
C ALA A 62 -10.05 -11.61 -21.80
N LEU A 63 -9.40 -10.46 -21.96
CA LEU A 63 -8.24 -10.05 -21.16
C LEU A 63 -8.56 -10.12 -19.66
N GLU A 64 -8.26 -11.24 -19.02
CA GLU A 64 -8.15 -11.34 -17.58
C GLU A 64 -6.81 -10.69 -17.20
N LYS A 65 -6.85 -9.59 -16.46
CA LYS A 65 -5.64 -9.02 -15.88
C LYS A 65 -5.45 -9.61 -14.50
N ARG A 66 -4.36 -10.35 -14.36
CA ARG A 66 -3.86 -10.86 -13.10
C ARG A 66 -2.81 -9.90 -12.56
N ILE A 67 -2.98 -9.49 -11.32
CA ILE A 67 -1.95 -8.74 -10.58
C ILE A 67 -1.59 -9.57 -9.36
N ASP A 68 -0.40 -10.15 -9.41
CA ASP A 68 0.17 -10.92 -8.33
C ASP A 68 0.99 -10.03 -7.39
N GLY A 69 1.09 -10.44 -6.13
CA GLY A 69 2.04 -9.85 -5.19
C GLY A 69 1.70 -8.45 -4.70
N ILE A 70 0.42 -8.05 -4.72
CA ILE A 70 -0.02 -6.76 -4.15
C ILE A 70 0.29 -6.79 -2.64
N PRO A 71 1.12 -5.88 -2.12
CA PRO A 71 1.47 -5.89 -0.70
C PRO A 71 0.25 -5.53 0.15
N ILE A 72 0.03 -6.30 1.21
CA ILE A 72 -0.95 -5.95 2.24
C ILE A 72 -0.33 -4.85 3.12
N PRO A 73 -1.02 -3.73 3.35
CA PRO A 73 -0.51 -2.68 4.22
C PRO A 73 -0.40 -3.16 5.68
N HIS A 74 0.66 -2.74 6.36
CA HIS A 74 0.87 -3.01 7.80
C HIS A 74 1.27 -1.72 8.52
N GLY A 75 0.79 -1.53 9.75
CA GLY A 75 1.16 -0.40 10.61
C GLY A 75 0.57 0.95 10.20
N VAL A 76 -0.22 1.01 9.12
CA VAL A 76 -0.86 2.24 8.61
C VAL A 76 -2.37 2.17 8.83
N ALA A 77 -2.97 3.24 9.36
CA ALA A 77 -4.40 3.31 9.62
C ALA A 77 -5.24 3.45 8.33
N SER A 78 -4.77 4.26 7.38
CA SER A 78 -5.50 4.59 6.15
C SER A 78 -4.59 4.44 4.92
N PRO A 79 -4.34 3.21 4.46
CA PRO A 79 -3.54 2.97 3.26
C PRO A 79 -4.29 3.45 2.00
N LYS A 80 -3.51 3.78 0.96
CA LYS A 80 -4.08 4.18 -0.33
C LYS A 80 -4.81 3.00 -0.98
N SER A 81 -5.99 3.26 -1.52
CA SER A 81 -6.72 2.30 -2.36
C SER A 81 -6.06 2.14 -3.72
N LEU A 82 -6.30 1.00 -4.36
CA LEU A 82 -5.81 0.67 -5.69
C LEU A 82 -6.99 0.62 -6.67
N LEU A 83 -6.83 1.19 -7.87
CA LEU A 83 -7.83 1.07 -8.94
C LEU A 83 -7.35 0.05 -9.96
N LEU A 84 -8.05 -1.08 -10.04
CA LEU A 84 -7.69 -2.20 -10.91
C LEU A 84 -8.85 -2.48 -11.87
N MET A 85 -8.69 -2.14 -13.15
CA MET A 85 -9.68 -2.40 -14.20
C MET A 85 -11.13 -1.94 -13.87
N GLY A 86 -11.29 -0.82 -13.19
CA GLY A 86 -12.59 -0.28 -12.77
C GLY A 86 -13.09 -0.79 -11.42
N VAL A 87 -12.37 -1.72 -10.78
CA VAL A 87 -12.62 -2.14 -9.39
C VAL A 87 -11.66 -1.41 -8.46
N THR A 88 -12.19 -0.64 -7.52
CA THR A 88 -11.41 -0.06 -6.43
C THR A 88 -11.21 -1.11 -5.33
N VAL A 89 -9.96 -1.33 -4.96
CA VAL A 89 -9.53 -2.22 -3.88
C VAL A 89 -9.06 -1.35 -2.71
N SER A 90 -9.74 -1.44 -1.58
CA SER A 90 -9.43 -0.72 -0.35
C SER A 90 -9.12 -1.71 0.77
N PHE A 91 -8.29 -1.30 1.74
CA PHE A 91 -7.91 -2.15 2.85
C PHE A 91 -8.57 -1.64 4.14
N HIS A 92 -9.36 -2.50 4.77
CA HIS A 92 -9.96 -2.22 6.07
C HIS A 92 -8.94 -2.54 7.17
N MET A 93 -8.39 -1.50 7.77
CA MET A 93 -7.35 -1.58 8.79
C MET A 93 -7.94 -1.43 10.19
N VAL A 94 -7.49 -2.25 11.13
CA VAL A 94 -7.92 -2.20 12.53
C VAL A 94 -6.70 -2.03 13.42
N GLY A 95 -6.75 -1.01 14.29
CA GLY A 95 -5.73 -0.73 15.29
C GLY A 95 -5.85 -1.65 16.50
N GLY A 96 -4.72 -2.08 17.06
CA GLY A 96 -4.69 -2.88 18.27
C GLY A 96 -3.29 -3.05 18.84
N TRP A 97 -3.23 -3.46 20.10
CA TRP A 97 -1.97 -3.83 20.75
C TRP A 97 -1.56 -5.24 20.34
N VAL A 98 -0.36 -5.36 19.77
CA VAL A 98 0.24 -6.65 19.40
C VAL A 98 1.49 -6.89 20.24
N ARG A 99 1.62 -8.11 20.74
CA ARG A 99 2.80 -8.54 21.48
C ARG A 99 3.98 -8.72 20.52
N GLN A 100 5.05 -7.96 20.71
CA GLN A 100 6.29 -8.09 19.95
C GLN A 100 7.44 -8.35 20.94
N GLY A 101 7.82 -9.62 21.09
CA GLY A 101 8.82 -10.04 22.07
C GLY A 101 8.40 -9.70 23.50
N SER A 102 9.18 -8.88 24.19
CA SER A 102 8.94 -8.47 25.59
C SER A 102 8.05 -7.22 25.74
N ARG A 103 7.63 -6.56 24.65
CA ARG A 103 6.80 -5.33 24.67
C ARG A 103 5.49 -5.45 23.89
N ASN A 104 4.52 -4.59 24.21
CA ASN A 104 3.30 -4.42 23.43
C ASN A 104 3.46 -3.21 22.53
N VAL A 105 3.12 -3.35 21.26
CA VAL A 105 3.23 -2.29 20.26
C VAL A 105 1.85 -2.07 19.65
N TRP A 106 1.40 -0.82 19.63
CA TRP A 106 0.18 -0.45 18.92
C TRP A 106 0.46 -0.51 17.41
N THR A 107 -0.36 -1.25 16.68
CA THR A 107 -0.20 -1.41 15.22
C THR A 107 -1.55 -1.51 14.54
N TYR A 108 -1.56 -1.31 13.22
CA TYR A 108 -2.72 -1.50 12.36
C TYR A 108 -2.55 -2.76 11.52
N THR A 109 -3.55 -3.63 11.57
CA THR A 109 -3.57 -4.89 10.81
C THR A 109 -4.72 -4.87 9.81
N CYS A 110 -4.49 -5.31 8.59
CA CYS A 110 -5.56 -5.47 7.61
C CYS A 110 -6.49 -6.61 8.02
N LYS A 111 -7.78 -6.29 8.24
CA LYS A 111 -8.82 -7.25 8.61
C LYS A 111 -9.82 -7.53 7.50
N GLY A 112 -9.78 -6.74 6.43
CA GLY A 112 -10.58 -7.02 5.25
C GLY A 112 -10.08 -6.27 4.02
N ILE A 113 -10.40 -6.82 2.86
CA ILE A 113 -10.22 -6.17 1.56
C ILE A 113 -11.61 -5.83 1.05
N VAL A 114 -11.84 -4.54 0.80
CA VAL A 114 -13.10 -4.03 0.27
C VAL A 114 -12.93 -3.80 -1.22
N LEU A 115 -13.82 -4.38 -2.00
CA LEU A 115 -13.92 -4.25 -3.43
C LEU A 115 -15.14 -3.40 -3.77
N THR A 116 -14.94 -2.39 -4.61
CA THR A 116 -16.03 -1.57 -5.16
C THR A 116 -15.91 -1.59 -6.67
N ASN A 117 -16.91 -2.14 -7.37
CA ASN A 117 -16.94 -2.08 -8.83
C ASN A 117 -17.58 -0.77 -9.28
N ASN A 118 -16.81 0.11 -9.91
CA ASN A 118 -17.28 1.40 -10.43
C ASN A 118 -17.49 1.37 -11.95
N ASN A 119 -17.63 0.17 -12.53
CA ASN A 119 -17.72 -0.02 -13.97
C ASN A 119 -18.68 -1.18 -14.31
N ASP A 120 -18.71 -1.57 -15.58
CA ASP A 120 -19.39 -2.76 -16.10
C ASP A 120 -19.09 -4.02 -15.28
N ARG A 121 -19.95 -5.03 -15.45
CA ARG A 121 -19.90 -6.28 -14.68
C ARG A 121 -18.51 -6.93 -14.79
N LYS A 122 -17.89 -7.22 -13.63
CA LYS A 122 -16.55 -7.83 -13.54
C LYS A 122 -16.58 -9.17 -12.84
N ALA A 123 -15.76 -10.10 -13.31
CA ALA A 123 -15.40 -11.30 -12.59
C ALA A 123 -14.17 -11.01 -11.72
N VAL A 124 -14.26 -11.24 -10.41
CA VAL A 124 -13.17 -10.94 -9.47
C VAL A 124 -12.81 -12.17 -8.65
N SER A 125 -11.50 -12.42 -8.52
CA SER A 125 -10.96 -13.44 -7.64
C SER A 125 -9.82 -12.89 -6.78
N ILE A 126 -9.71 -13.37 -5.53
CA ILE A 126 -8.71 -12.95 -4.55
C ILE A 126 -8.05 -14.18 -3.93
N PHE A 127 -6.72 -14.17 -3.93
CA PHE A 127 -5.87 -15.25 -3.43
C PHE A 127 -4.73 -14.73 -2.57
N SER A 128 -4.31 -15.45 -1.54
CA SER A 128 -3.08 -15.13 -0.77
C SER A 128 -2.51 -16.41 -0.19
N ALA A 129 -1.20 -16.61 -0.26
CA ALA A 129 -0.51 -17.77 0.32
C ALA A 129 -1.19 -19.13 0.01
N GLY A 130 -1.71 -19.30 -1.21
CA GLY A 130 -2.42 -20.51 -1.64
C GLY A 130 -3.90 -20.62 -1.20
N ILE A 131 -4.39 -19.69 -0.37
CA ILE A 131 -5.79 -19.63 0.08
C ILE A 131 -6.61 -18.83 -0.93
N LYS A 132 -7.78 -19.38 -1.32
CA LYS A 132 -8.77 -18.70 -2.18
C LYS A 132 -9.82 -18.04 -1.29
N TYR A 133 -9.83 -16.71 -1.22
CA TYR A 133 -10.83 -15.99 -0.44
C TYR A 133 -12.07 -15.61 -1.24
N LEU A 134 -11.89 -15.36 -2.53
CA LEU A 134 -12.96 -15.06 -3.47
C LEU A 134 -12.62 -15.71 -4.80
N THR A 135 -13.54 -16.47 -5.38
CA THR A 135 -13.31 -17.17 -6.64
C THR A 135 -14.41 -16.86 -7.62
N ASN A 136 -14.03 -16.30 -8.77
CA ASN A 136 -14.90 -15.95 -9.89
C ASN A 136 -16.22 -15.26 -9.46
N TYR A 137 -16.12 -14.34 -8.51
CA TYR A 137 -17.29 -13.63 -8.02
C TYR A 137 -17.66 -12.56 -9.02
N ILE A 138 -18.90 -12.63 -9.51
CA ILE A 138 -19.39 -11.69 -10.49
C ILE A 138 -19.96 -10.45 -9.78
N MET A 139 -19.24 -9.33 -9.89
CA MET A 139 -19.59 -8.04 -9.33
C MET A 139 -20.35 -7.19 -10.35
N SER A 140 -21.60 -6.84 -10.05
CA SER A 140 -22.35 -5.82 -10.80
C SER A 140 -21.75 -4.42 -10.60
N GLU A 141 -22.10 -3.47 -11.47
CA GLU A 141 -21.76 -2.05 -11.30
C GLU A 141 -22.32 -1.51 -9.97
N GLY A 142 -21.55 -0.65 -9.30
CA GLY A 142 -21.87 -0.06 -8.01
C GLY A 142 -21.82 -1.05 -6.83
N ARG A 143 -21.51 -2.33 -7.08
CA ARG A 143 -21.46 -3.34 -6.02
C ARG A 143 -20.24 -3.14 -5.14
N VAL A 144 -20.48 -3.16 -3.83
CA VAL A 144 -19.46 -3.25 -2.79
C VAL A 144 -19.44 -4.66 -2.22
N TRP A 145 -18.25 -5.23 -2.04
CA TRP A 145 -18.05 -6.54 -1.42
C TRP A 145 -16.84 -6.50 -0.50
N THR A 146 -16.92 -7.17 0.65
CA THR A 146 -15.80 -7.26 1.60
C THR A 146 -15.37 -8.70 1.73
N VAL A 147 -14.07 -8.92 1.54
CA VAL A 147 -13.39 -10.17 1.87
C VAL A 147 -12.76 -10.02 3.24
N ASN A 148 -13.20 -10.82 4.20
CA ASN A 148 -12.66 -10.80 5.56
C ASN A 148 -11.35 -11.61 5.63
N ALA A 149 -10.40 -11.10 6.41
CA ALA A 149 -9.18 -11.83 6.69
C ALA A 149 -9.47 -13.05 7.58
N PRO A 150 -8.70 -14.14 7.45
CA PRO A 150 -8.77 -15.26 8.38
C PRO A 150 -8.23 -14.86 9.76
N GLU A 151 -8.36 -15.76 10.72
CA GLU A 151 -7.69 -15.60 12.02
C GLU A 151 -6.17 -15.44 11.79
N GLY A 152 -5.58 -14.41 12.40
CA GLY A 152 -4.19 -14.02 12.14
C GLY A 152 -4.00 -12.94 11.07
N GLY A 153 -4.98 -12.68 10.21
CA GLY A 153 -4.89 -11.67 9.13
C GLY A 153 -4.56 -12.28 7.76
N PHE A 154 -4.44 -11.43 6.73
CA PHE A 154 -3.92 -11.87 5.43
C PHE A 154 -2.41 -12.13 5.52
N ALA A 155 -1.87 -12.94 4.60
CA ALA A 155 -0.42 -12.98 4.41
C ALA A 155 0.08 -11.66 3.80
N ASP A 156 1.40 -11.48 3.76
CA ASP A 156 2.04 -10.21 3.37
C ASP A 156 1.67 -9.70 1.97
N THR A 157 1.20 -10.60 1.09
CA THR A 157 0.77 -10.24 -0.26
C THR A 157 -0.54 -10.90 -0.64
N VAL A 158 -1.25 -10.28 -1.59
CA VAL A 158 -2.48 -10.79 -2.19
C VAL A 158 -2.37 -10.73 -3.71
N SER A 159 -3.00 -11.68 -4.38
CA SER A 159 -3.15 -11.72 -5.83
C SER A 159 -4.61 -11.49 -6.17
N ILE A 160 -4.88 -10.57 -7.09
CA ILE A 160 -6.24 -10.20 -7.50
C ILE A 160 -6.34 -10.37 -9.01
N ASN A 161 -7.33 -11.16 -9.44
CA ASN A 161 -7.65 -11.37 -10.85
C ASN A 161 -8.96 -10.66 -11.16
N ILE A 162 -8.95 -9.83 -12.20
CA ILE A 162 -10.14 -9.12 -12.68
C ILE A 162 -10.30 -9.40 -14.17
N GLY A 163 -11.44 -9.99 -14.50
CA GLY A 163 -11.85 -10.31 -15.86
C GLY A 163 -13.18 -9.65 -16.21
N LYS A 164 -13.52 -9.72 -17.49
CA LYS A 164 -14.91 -9.47 -17.93
C LYS A 164 -15.80 -10.61 -17.44
N ALA A 165 -17.02 -10.28 -17.03
CA ALA A 165 -18.03 -11.24 -16.61
C ALA A 165 -18.90 -11.73 -17.78
#